data_AF-A0A6P8HUG4-F1
#
_entry.id   AF-A0A6P8HUG4-F1
#
_cell.length_a   1.000
_cell.length_b   1.000
_cell.length_c   1.000
_cell.angle_alpha   90.00
_cell.angle_beta   90.00
_cell.angle_gamma   90.00
#
_symmetry.space_group_name_H-M   'P 1'
#
loop_
_entity.id
_entity.type
_entity.pdbx_description
1 polymer ?
#
loop_
_entity_poly.entity_id
_entity_poly.type
_entity_poly.pdbx_seq_one_letter_code
_entity_poly.pdbx_strand_id
1 'polypeptide(L)'
;MGCLTGTGRFVFFVALITQAVMFAQYPSIYFENSLYNCLILLVLPTLLAWFAVLTCCHGNEQLQNMWFVWGVYVLTLLIPMVGIIYGRLRESLDSNQFFGPNILLMTTCGSPAIALLLLTTAKGTATHEENIELFTQLCGNVVLDLFDYIEILDILLSQNENFHLSSALQVCIVVFVCISLVLSTLEMAEMKCETASYVNEIVIRKKTYLLRLILQMFLVNIALLVIRLIVWFKYKHNASIFIAKNVIIIMMSIIGLVRFFAQ
;
A
#
# COMPACT_ATOMS: atom_id res chain seq x y z
N MET A 1 1.08 -5.92 -28.15
CA MET A 1 0.69 -6.00 -26.72
C MET A 1 1.65 -6.82 -25.87
N GLY A 2 2.14 -7.99 -26.32
CA GLY A 2 3.04 -8.86 -25.53
C GLY A 2 4.37 -8.25 -25.05
N CYS A 3 5.00 -7.38 -25.85
CA CYS A 3 6.25 -6.72 -25.46
C CYS A 3 6.08 -5.74 -24.28
N LEU A 4 4.94 -5.03 -24.20
CA LEU A 4 4.66 -4.06 -23.14
C LEU A 4 4.37 -4.75 -21.80
N THR A 5 3.64 -5.86 -21.83
CA THR A 5 3.37 -6.69 -20.66
C THR A 5 4.64 -7.36 -20.13
N GLY A 6 5.53 -7.81 -21.03
CA GLY A 6 6.84 -8.36 -20.66
C GLY A 6 7.72 -7.34 -19.94
N THR A 7 7.83 -6.13 -20.48
CA THR A 7 8.58 -5.04 -19.85
C THR A 7 8.00 -4.67 -18.48
N GLY A 8 6.68 -4.56 -18.34
CA GLY A 8 6.04 -4.26 -17.05
C GLY A 8 6.32 -5.31 -15.98
N ARG A 9 6.30 -6.60 -16.33
CA ARG A 9 6.63 -7.71 -15.42
C ARG A 9 8.10 -7.70 -15.00
N PHE A 10 9.00 -7.38 -15.92
CA PHE A 10 10.43 -7.23 -15.60
C PHE A 10 10.67 -6.07 -14.64
N VAL A 11 10.06 -4.90 -14.91
CA VAL A 11 10.17 -3.72 -14.03
C VAL A 11 9.58 -4.02 -12.65
N PHE A 12 8.45 -4.72 -12.57
CA PHE A 12 7.87 -5.19 -11.30
C PHE A 12 8.87 -6.05 -10.52
N PHE A 13 9.45 -7.07 -11.16
CA PHE A 13 10.41 -7.96 -10.51
C PHE A 13 11.64 -7.20 -9.98
N VAL A 14 12.23 -6.33 -10.80
CA VAL A 14 13.38 -5.52 -10.42
C VAL A 14 13.03 -4.57 -9.26
N ALA A 15 11.88 -3.90 -9.33
CA ALA A 15 11.42 -2.99 -8.27
C ALA A 15 11.23 -3.74 -6.94
N LEU A 16 10.59 -4.91 -6.98
CA LEU A 16 10.34 -5.73 -5.80
C LEU A 16 11.64 -6.19 -5.12
N ILE A 17 12.60 -6.72 -5.90
CA ILE A 17 13.91 -7.13 -5.38
C ILE A 17 14.66 -5.93 -4.82
N THR A 18 14.70 -4.82 -5.57
CA THR A 18 15.39 -3.60 -5.13
C THR A 18 14.84 -3.09 -3.81
N GLN A 19 13.51 -3.03 -3.66
CA GLN A 19 12.87 -2.60 -2.42
C GLN A 19 13.19 -3.56 -1.25
N ALA A 20 13.17 -4.86 -1.48
CA ALA A 20 13.50 -5.86 -0.46
C ALA A 20 14.96 -5.77 0.00
N VAL A 21 15.91 -5.57 -0.93
CA VAL A 21 17.33 -5.35 -0.62
C VAL A 21 17.49 -4.10 0.24
N MET A 22 16.90 -2.98 -0.19
CA MET A 22 17.00 -1.71 0.52
C MET A 22 16.45 -1.84 1.95
N PHE A 23 15.26 -2.44 2.13
CA PHE A 23 14.70 -2.65 3.46
C PHE A 23 15.54 -3.57 4.34
N ALA A 24 16.13 -4.65 3.81
CA ALA A 24 16.97 -5.55 4.59
C ALA A 24 18.30 -4.91 5.05
N GLN A 25 18.85 -3.97 4.26
CA GLN A 25 20.08 -3.28 4.60
C GLN A 25 19.93 -2.36 5.81
N TYR A 26 18.76 -1.72 6.00
CA TYR A 26 18.52 -0.84 7.14
C TYR A 26 18.79 -1.52 8.49
N PRO A 27 18.09 -2.61 8.87
CA PRO A 27 18.37 -3.27 10.14
C PRO A 27 19.80 -3.85 10.22
N SER A 28 20.38 -4.30 9.10
CA SER A 28 21.75 -4.84 9.12
C SER A 28 22.81 -3.78 9.43
N ILE A 29 22.65 -2.55 8.93
CA ILE A 29 23.63 -1.48 9.14
C ILE A 29 23.51 -0.95 10.55
N TYR A 30 22.29 -0.64 11.00
CA TYR A 30 22.07 0.05 12.27
C TYR A 30 22.08 -0.88 13.50
N PHE A 31 21.75 -2.17 13.37
CA PHE A 31 21.96 -3.13 14.45
C PHE A 31 23.35 -3.79 14.41
N GLU A 32 24.20 -3.41 13.44
CA GLU A 32 25.54 -3.98 13.23
C GLU A 32 25.56 -5.53 13.19
N ASN A 33 24.46 -6.14 12.75
CA ASN A 33 24.30 -7.59 12.74
C ASN A 33 23.91 -8.08 11.35
N SER A 34 24.85 -8.82 10.73
CA SER A 34 24.70 -9.36 9.39
C SER A 34 23.53 -10.34 9.21
N LEU A 35 23.02 -10.92 10.30
CA LEU A 35 21.84 -11.79 10.27
C LEU A 35 20.59 -11.08 9.75
N TYR A 36 20.49 -9.76 9.92
CA TYR A 36 19.37 -9.00 9.40
C TYR A 36 19.34 -8.93 7.87
N ASN A 37 20.46 -9.18 7.17
CA ASN A 37 20.43 -9.31 5.71
C ASN A 37 19.59 -10.50 5.26
N CYS A 38 19.41 -11.53 6.09
CA CYS A 38 18.49 -12.64 5.80
C CYS A 38 17.03 -12.20 5.68
N LEU A 39 16.65 -11.00 6.16
CA LEU A 39 15.31 -10.46 5.97
C LEU A 39 14.94 -10.27 4.49
N ILE A 40 15.92 -10.20 3.58
CA ILE A 40 15.64 -10.21 2.13
C ILE A 40 14.84 -11.44 1.71
N LEU A 41 14.98 -12.58 2.42
CA LEU A 41 14.24 -13.82 2.14
C LEU A 41 12.73 -13.67 2.32
N LEU A 42 12.26 -12.63 3.02
CA LEU A 42 10.83 -12.33 3.18
C LEU A 42 10.14 -11.97 1.86
N VAL A 43 10.90 -11.65 0.80
CA VAL A 43 10.37 -11.44 -0.56
C VAL A 43 10.06 -12.76 -1.28
N LEU A 44 10.65 -13.88 -0.86
CA LEU A 44 10.51 -15.17 -1.54
C LEU A 44 9.06 -15.66 -1.62
N PRO A 45 8.23 -15.61 -0.55
CA PRO A 45 6.84 -16.00 -0.65
C PRO A 45 6.06 -15.20 -1.70
N THR A 46 6.33 -13.89 -1.81
CA THR A 46 5.72 -13.03 -2.82
C THR A 46 6.13 -13.42 -4.22
N LEU A 47 7.43 -13.68 -4.44
CA LEU A 47 7.93 -14.13 -5.73
C LEU A 47 7.31 -15.49 -6.11
N LEU A 48 7.27 -16.44 -5.19
CA LEU A 48 6.66 -17.75 -5.42
C LEU A 48 5.17 -17.63 -5.76
N ALA A 49 4.42 -16.81 -5.00
CA ALA A 49 3.02 -16.53 -5.30
C ALA A 49 2.85 -15.88 -6.67
N TRP A 50 3.69 -14.90 -7.01
CA TRP A 50 3.66 -14.22 -8.30
C TRP A 50 3.96 -15.17 -9.46
N PHE A 51 5.03 -15.97 -9.35
CA PHE A 51 5.38 -16.98 -10.35
C PHE A 51 4.27 -18.03 -10.49
N ALA A 52 3.70 -18.51 -9.39
CA ALA A 52 2.59 -19.47 -9.42
C ALA A 52 1.36 -18.89 -10.13
N VAL A 53 1.01 -17.63 -9.87
CA VAL A 53 -0.10 -16.96 -10.57
C VAL A 53 0.22 -16.79 -12.06
N LEU A 54 1.47 -16.50 -12.42
CA LEU A 54 1.88 -16.38 -13.83
C LEU A 54 1.86 -17.71 -14.59
N THR A 55 2.19 -18.83 -13.94
CA THR A 55 2.28 -20.14 -14.59
C THR A 55 0.97 -20.91 -14.54
N CYS A 56 0.23 -20.82 -13.44
CA CYS A 56 -0.95 -21.64 -13.19
C CYS A 56 -2.25 -20.96 -13.63
N CYS A 57 -2.31 -19.62 -13.65
CA CYS A 57 -3.53 -18.89 -13.97
C CYS A 57 -3.43 -18.23 -15.35
N HIS A 58 -4.47 -18.39 -16.16
CA HIS A 58 -4.55 -17.80 -17.50
C HIS A 58 -5.75 -16.86 -17.61
N GLY A 59 -5.58 -15.77 -18.37
CA GLY A 59 -6.65 -14.82 -18.63
C GLY A 59 -7.18 -14.14 -17.35
N ASN A 60 -8.48 -14.17 -17.13
CA ASN A 60 -9.14 -13.41 -16.05
C ASN A 60 -8.80 -13.91 -14.64
N GLU A 61 -8.47 -15.19 -14.48
CA GLU A 61 -8.04 -15.73 -13.19
C GLU A 61 -6.72 -15.10 -12.72
N GLN A 62 -5.91 -14.62 -13.66
CA GLN A 62 -4.67 -13.92 -13.36
C GLN A 62 -4.96 -12.60 -12.62
N LEU A 63 -5.89 -11.78 -13.14
CA LEU A 63 -6.31 -10.53 -12.50
C LEU A 63 -6.89 -10.79 -11.11
N GLN A 64 -7.77 -11.79 -11.00
CA GLN A 64 -8.37 -12.17 -9.73
C GLN A 64 -7.34 -12.71 -8.73
N ASN A 65 -6.15 -13.16 -9.13
CA ASN A 65 -5.16 -13.66 -8.17
C ASN A 65 -4.03 -12.65 -7.86
N MET A 66 -4.00 -11.49 -8.52
CA MET A 66 -3.00 -10.46 -8.21
C MET A 66 -3.19 -9.83 -6.82
N TRP A 67 -4.42 -9.72 -6.31
CA TRP A 67 -4.62 -9.27 -4.92
C TRP A 67 -3.99 -10.23 -3.91
N PHE A 68 -3.93 -11.53 -4.22
CA PHE A 68 -3.27 -12.51 -3.36
C PHE A 68 -1.76 -12.28 -3.35
N VAL A 69 -1.14 -12.00 -4.51
CA VAL A 69 0.29 -11.63 -4.59
C VAL A 69 0.58 -10.38 -3.77
N TRP A 70 -0.25 -9.34 -3.91
CA TRP A 70 -0.14 -8.13 -3.09
C TRP A 70 -0.34 -8.40 -1.60
N GLY A 71 -1.31 -9.26 -1.24
CA GLY A 71 -1.54 -9.66 0.14
C GLY A 71 -0.35 -10.37 0.77
N VAL A 72 0.24 -11.32 0.05
CA VAL A 72 1.47 -12.00 0.48
C VAL A 72 2.60 -10.97 0.64
N TYR A 73 2.78 -10.07 -0.32
CA TYR A 73 3.76 -8.98 -0.25
C TYR A 73 3.61 -8.10 1.00
N VAL A 74 2.39 -7.64 1.29
CA VAL A 74 2.09 -6.82 2.46
C VAL A 74 2.43 -7.57 3.74
N LEU A 75 1.96 -8.82 3.86
CA LEU A 75 2.10 -9.61 5.08
C LEU A 75 3.54 -10.07 5.35
N THR A 76 4.27 -10.46 4.32
CA THR A 76 5.62 -11.04 4.50
C THR A 76 6.71 -9.99 4.48
N LEU A 77 6.63 -8.95 3.64
CA LEU A 77 7.67 -7.93 3.55
C LEU A 77 7.29 -6.62 4.24
N LEU A 78 6.18 -5.97 3.84
CA LEU A 78 5.91 -4.61 4.29
C LEU A 78 5.64 -4.52 5.79
N ILE A 79 4.77 -5.35 6.35
CA ILE A 79 4.43 -5.30 7.78
C ILE A 79 5.66 -5.53 8.67
N PRO A 80 6.47 -6.59 8.46
CA PRO A 80 7.69 -6.79 9.25
C PRO A 80 8.68 -5.64 9.11
N MET A 81 8.91 -5.14 7.89
CA MET A 81 9.88 -4.06 7.65
C MET A 81 9.40 -2.74 8.26
N VAL A 82 8.12 -2.39 8.11
CA VAL A 82 7.55 -1.21 8.74
C VAL A 82 7.64 -1.33 10.26
N GLY A 83 7.30 -2.49 10.83
CA GLY A 83 7.38 -2.73 12.27
C GLY A 83 8.79 -2.67 12.84
N ILE A 84 9.78 -3.24 12.16
CA ILE A 84 11.19 -3.22 12.61
C ILE A 84 11.78 -1.82 12.46
N ILE A 85 11.66 -1.23 11.27
CA ILE A 85 12.34 0.03 10.96
C ILE A 85 11.67 1.20 11.66
N TYR A 86 10.37 1.39 11.46
CA TYR A 86 9.63 2.52 12.04
C TYR A 86 9.21 2.27 13.49
N GLY A 87 9.28 1.04 14.00
CA GLY A 87 9.02 0.73 15.40
C GLY A 87 10.25 0.74 16.30
N ARG A 88 11.43 0.36 15.78
CA ARG A 88 12.66 0.24 16.59
C ARG A 88 13.83 1.08 16.09
N LEU A 89 14.03 1.16 14.78
CA LEU A 89 15.25 1.73 14.20
C LEU A 89 15.21 3.24 14.03
N ARG A 90 14.01 3.83 13.96
CA ARG A 90 13.79 5.23 13.61
C ARG A 90 14.63 6.23 14.41
N GLU A 91 14.82 5.99 15.71
CA GLU A 91 15.53 6.91 16.62
C GLU A 91 17.04 6.87 16.40
N SER A 92 17.53 5.79 15.79
CA SER A 92 18.94 5.60 15.47
C SER A 92 19.28 6.05 14.05
N LEU A 93 18.30 6.45 13.22
CA LEU A 93 18.53 6.84 11.83
C LEU A 93 19.30 8.15 11.75
N ASP A 94 20.49 8.09 11.15
CA ASP A 94 21.33 9.27 10.92
C ASP A 94 20.97 9.90 9.56
N SER A 95 20.59 11.18 9.58
CA SER A 95 20.24 11.93 8.37
C SER A 95 21.45 12.20 7.45
N ASN A 96 22.68 12.06 7.95
CA ASN A 96 23.91 12.26 7.19
C ASN A 96 24.38 11.00 6.47
N GLN A 97 23.87 9.82 6.81
CA GLN A 97 24.20 8.58 6.15
C GLN A 97 23.36 8.37 4.88
N PHE A 98 23.92 7.62 3.93
CA PHE A 98 23.16 7.23 2.73
C PHE A 98 21.86 6.52 3.11
N PHE A 99 21.91 5.55 4.03
CA PHE A 99 20.73 4.89 4.60
C PHE A 99 20.05 5.74 5.67
N GLY A 100 19.79 7.01 5.37
CA GLY A 100 19.05 7.92 6.24
C GLY A 100 17.53 7.83 6.05
N PRO A 101 16.77 8.66 6.76
CA PRO A 101 15.31 8.72 6.68
C PRO A 101 14.76 9.01 5.27
N ASN A 102 15.46 9.83 4.48
CA ASN A 102 15.02 10.22 3.12
C ASN A 102 15.02 9.04 2.14
N ILE A 103 16.08 8.22 2.14
CA ILE A 103 16.15 7.03 1.29
C ILE A 103 15.14 5.97 1.77
N LEU A 104 14.88 5.91 3.09
CA LEU A 104 13.89 5.00 3.64
C LEU A 104 12.50 5.39 3.15
N LEU A 105 12.18 6.68 3.22
CA LEU A 105 10.92 7.20 2.71
C LEU A 105 10.77 6.93 1.20
N MET A 106 11.83 7.15 0.41
CA MET A 106 11.84 6.83 -1.02
C MET A 106 11.63 5.32 -1.27
N THR A 107 12.25 4.47 -0.46
CA THR A 107 12.07 3.01 -0.52
C THR A 107 10.62 2.64 -0.22
N THR A 108 10.02 3.23 0.81
CA THR A 108 8.60 3.03 1.16
C THR A 108 7.66 3.55 0.06
N CYS A 109 7.99 4.67 -0.60
CA CYS A 109 7.29 5.18 -1.80
C CYS A 109 7.34 4.22 -3.00
N GLY A 110 8.25 3.24 -3.00
CA GLY A 110 8.25 2.16 -3.98
C GLY A 110 7.00 1.27 -3.91
N SER A 111 6.34 1.18 -2.75
CA SER A 111 5.17 0.33 -2.54
C SER A 111 3.97 0.70 -3.42
N PRO A 112 3.51 1.98 -3.49
CA PRO A 112 2.52 2.39 -4.48
C PRO A 112 2.90 2.07 -5.93
N ALA A 113 4.18 2.24 -6.30
CA ALA A 113 4.63 1.94 -7.64
C ALA A 113 4.54 0.43 -7.95
N ILE A 114 4.91 -0.43 -7.00
CA ILE A 114 4.80 -1.89 -7.13
C ILE A 114 3.34 -2.34 -7.19
N ALA A 115 2.46 -1.76 -6.37
CA ALA A 115 1.02 -2.01 -6.45
C ALA A 115 0.46 -1.66 -7.85
N LEU A 116 0.84 -0.48 -8.38
CA LEU A 116 0.42 -0.04 -9.70
C LEU A 116 0.98 -0.94 -10.81
N LEU A 117 2.25 -1.34 -10.73
CA LEU A 117 2.86 -2.27 -11.70
C LEU A 117 2.18 -3.64 -11.66
N LEU A 118 1.86 -4.15 -10.47
CA LEU A 118 1.15 -5.42 -10.30
C LEU A 118 -0.25 -5.36 -10.93
N LEU A 119 -1.01 -4.30 -10.68
CA LEU A 119 -2.33 -4.10 -11.26
C LEU A 119 -2.23 -3.90 -12.78
N THR A 120 -1.37 -3.00 -13.27
CA THR A 120 -1.28 -2.68 -14.71
C THR A 120 -0.80 -3.84 -15.56
N THR A 121 0.05 -4.74 -15.02
CA THR A 121 0.42 -5.99 -15.71
C THR A 121 -0.75 -6.97 -15.83
N ALA A 122 -1.78 -6.83 -15.00
CA ALA A 122 -3.03 -7.59 -15.09
C ALA A 122 -4.08 -6.94 -16.01
N LYS A 123 -4.03 -5.60 -16.24
CA LYS A 123 -4.92 -4.86 -17.16
C LYS A 123 -4.95 -5.43 -18.58
N GLY A 124 -3.91 -6.15 -19.00
CA GLY A 124 -3.82 -6.79 -20.32
C GLY A 124 -4.98 -7.74 -20.67
N THR A 125 -5.86 -8.06 -19.73
CA THR A 125 -7.04 -8.93 -19.91
C THR A 125 -8.39 -8.20 -19.92
N ALA A 126 -8.43 -6.88 -19.66
CA ALA A 126 -9.67 -6.10 -19.64
C ALA A 126 -9.95 -5.47 -21.01
N THR A 127 -10.84 -6.09 -21.79
CA THR A 127 -11.09 -5.74 -23.21
C THR A 127 -12.20 -4.70 -23.41
N HIS A 128 -12.96 -4.31 -22.38
CA HIS A 128 -14.10 -3.39 -22.48
C HIS A 128 -13.83 -2.02 -21.84
N GLU A 129 -14.32 -0.94 -22.45
CA GLU A 129 -14.10 0.46 -22.02
C GLU A 129 -14.57 0.74 -20.59
N GLU A 130 -15.76 0.24 -20.20
CA GLU A 130 -16.32 0.43 -18.85
C GLU A 130 -15.47 -0.26 -17.76
N ASN A 131 -14.90 -1.43 -18.09
CA ASN A 131 -13.95 -2.13 -17.21
C ASN A 131 -12.63 -1.38 -17.07
N ILE A 132 -12.20 -0.64 -18.10
CA ILE A 132 -10.97 0.15 -18.08
C ILE A 132 -11.12 1.34 -17.12
N GLU A 133 -12.27 1.99 -17.10
CA GLU A 133 -12.56 3.11 -16.18
C GLU A 133 -12.57 2.63 -14.73
N LEU A 134 -13.37 1.61 -14.40
CA LEU A 134 -13.43 1.03 -13.06
C LEU A 134 -12.07 0.55 -12.57
N PHE A 135 -11.30 -0.10 -13.45
CA PHE A 135 -9.96 -0.55 -13.14
C PHE A 135 -8.99 0.60 -12.86
N THR A 136 -9.07 1.67 -13.65
CA THR A 136 -8.22 2.86 -13.48
C THR A 136 -8.58 3.60 -12.19
N GLN A 137 -9.87 3.69 -11.87
CA GLN A 137 -10.34 4.25 -10.60
C GLN A 137 -9.83 3.45 -9.41
N LEU A 138 -9.87 2.11 -9.46
CA LEU A 138 -9.31 1.28 -8.39
C LEU A 138 -7.80 1.52 -8.23
N CYS A 139 -7.03 1.50 -9.33
CA CYS A 139 -5.60 1.76 -9.27
C CYS A 139 -5.30 3.12 -8.62
N GLY A 140 -6.08 4.14 -8.98
CA GLY A 140 -5.99 5.47 -8.37
C GLY A 140 -6.25 5.44 -6.88
N ASN A 141 -7.34 4.81 -6.45
CA ASN A 141 -7.72 4.72 -5.03
C ASN A 141 -6.63 4.00 -4.21
N VAL A 142 -6.24 2.79 -4.63
CA VAL A 142 -5.18 2.02 -3.95
C VAL A 142 -3.90 2.86 -3.83
N VAL A 143 -3.45 3.49 -4.91
CA VAL A 143 -2.23 4.30 -4.88
C VAL A 143 -2.36 5.49 -3.92
N LEU A 144 -3.50 6.18 -3.92
CA LEU A 144 -3.75 7.31 -3.04
C LEU A 144 -3.79 6.89 -1.57
N ASP A 145 -4.45 5.78 -1.25
CA ASP A 145 -4.51 5.20 0.09
C ASP A 145 -3.12 4.75 0.56
N LEU A 146 -2.31 4.20 -0.36
CA LEU A 146 -0.93 3.84 -0.04
C LEU A 146 -0.06 5.09 0.23
N PHE A 147 -0.25 6.19 -0.50
CA PHE A 147 0.47 7.43 -0.19
C PHE A 147 0.05 8.05 1.14
N ASP A 148 -1.19 7.86 1.57
CA ASP A 148 -1.67 8.41 2.85
C ASP A 148 -0.95 7.79 4.06
N TYR A 149 -0.64 6.49 4.05
CA TYR A 149 0.15 5.90 5.14
C TYR A 149 1.62 6.31 5.05
N ILE A 150 2.20 6.47 3.84
CA ILE A 150 3.59 6.90 3.67
C ILE A 150 3.81 8.28 4.27
N GLU A 151 2.88 9.19 4.04
CA GLU A 151 2.90 10.53 4.62
C GLU A 151 2.86 10.50 6.15
N ILE A 152 2.06 9.61 6.74
CA ILE A 152 2.03 9.45 8.20
C ILE A 152 3.31 8.81 8.74
N LEU A 153 3.94 7.91 7.97
CA LEU A 153 5.28 7.41 8.28
C LEU A 153 6.35 8.50 8.17
N ASP A 154 6.21 9.46 7.25
CA ASP A 154 7.10 10.62 7.14
C ASP A 154 7.03 11.51 8.39
N ILE A 155 5.83 11.69 8.96
CA ILE A 155 5.65 12.38 10.25
C ILE A 155 6.42 11.66 11.38
N LEU A 156 6.51 10.32 11.35
CA LEU A 156 7.32 9.58 12.32
C LEU A 156 8.83 9.80 12.13
N LEU A 157 9.28 9.98 10.89
CA LEU A 157 10.68 10.20 10.55
C LEU A 157 11.12 11.66 10.75
N SER A 158 10.20 12.61 10.63
CA SER A 158 10.46 14.06 10.77
C SER A 158 10.66 14.52 12.22
N GLN A 159 10.75 13.60 13.19
CA GLN A 159 10.96 13.91 14.60
C GLN A 159 12.35 14.50 14.84
N ASN A 160 12.38 15.62 15.56
CA ASN A 160 13.58 16.39 15.86
C ASN A 160 13.49 16.93 17.30
N GLU A 161 14.52 17.64 17.79
CA GLU A 161 14.56 18.20 19.16
C GLU A 161 13.31 19.05 19.51
N ASN A 162 12.74 19.74 18.53
CA ASN A 162 11.55 20.59 18.70
C ASN A 162 10.21 19.86 18.47
N PHE A 163 10.25 18.63 17.95
CA PHE A 163 9.07 17.87 17.54
C PHE A 163 9.24 16.39 17.90
N HIS A 164 8.66 15.98 19.03
CA HIS A 164 8.74 14.61 19.51
C HIS A 164 7.36 14.08 19.91
N LEU A 165 6.85 13.09 19.19
CA LEU A 165 5.55 12.48 19.50
C LEU A 165 5.64 11.62 20.77
N SER A 166 4.54 11.42 21.48
CA SER A 166 4.51 10.46 22.58
C SER A 166 4.68 9.03 22.08
N SER A 167 5.35 8.16 22.86
CA SER A 167 5.59 6.76 22.47
C SER A 167 4.29 6.00 22.16
N ALA A 168 3.22 6.27 22.90
CA ALA A 168 1.90 5.69 22.62
C ALA A 168 1.38 6.09 21.23
N LEU A 169 1.53 7.36 20.84
CA LEU A 169 1.06 7.85 19.54
C LEU A 169 1.89 7.26 18.40
N GLN A 170 3.19 7.07 18.60
CA GLN A 170 4.08 6.44 17.62
C GLN A 170 3.69 4.98 17.36
N VAL A 171 3.46 4.20 18.44
CA VAL A 171 2.99 2.82 18.33
C VAL A 171 1.63 2.76 17.64
N CYS A 172 0.70 3.64 18.01
CA CYS A 172 -0.60 3.75 17.34
C CYS A 172 -0.44 4.00 15.84
N ILE A 173 0.44 4.92 15.43
CA ILE A 173 0.70 5.19 14.01
C ILE A 173 1.14 3.91 13.29
N VAL A 174 2.15 3.21 13.80
CA VAL A 174 2.66 1.99 13.17
C VAL A 174 1.56 0.93 13.05
N VAL A 175 0.73 0.76 14.09
CA VAL A 175 -0.41 -0.18 14.06
C VAL A 175 -1.43 0.22 13.00
N PHE A 176 -1.84 1.49 12.93
CA PHE A 176 -2.81 1.95 11.93
C PHE A 176 -2.26 1.87 10.51
N VAL A 177 -0.97 2.12 10.31
CA VAL A 177 -0.29 1.92 9.01
C VAL A 177 -0.35 0.45 8.61
N CYS A 178 -0.01 -0.48 9.51
CA CYS A 178 -0.11 -1.91 9.22
C CYS A 178 -1.55 -2.34 8.90
N ILE A 179 -2.55 -1.84 9.62
CA ILE A 179 -3.96 -2.08 9.33
C ILE A 179 -4.31 -1.55 7.93
N SER A 180 -3.91 -0.32 7.60
CA SER A 180 -4.16 0.31 6.29
C SER A 180 -3.56 -0.51 5.14
N LEU A 181 -2.33 -1.00 5.33
CA LEU A 181 -1.68 -1.89 4.37
C LEU A 181 -2.48 -3.18 4.15
N VAL A 182 -3.01 -3.80 5.22
CA VAL A 182 -3.88 -4.97 5.08
C VAL A 182 -5.19 -4.62 4.37
N LEU A 183 -5.82 -3.47 4.65
CA LEU A 183 -7.04 -3.05 3.96
C LEU A 183 -6.82 -2.84 2.45
N SER A 184 -5.65 -2.33 2.04
CA SER A 184 -5.32 -2.21 0.61
C SER A 184 -5.37 -3.54 -0.15
N THR A 185 -5.16 -4.67 0.55
CA THR A 185 -5.30 -6.01 -0.04
C THR A 185 -6.75 -6.38 -0.29
N LEU A 186 -7.65 -5.93 0.59
CA LEU A 186 -9.10 -6.13 0.43
C LEU A 186 -9.64 -5.27 -0.71
N GLU A 187 -9.12 -4.06 -0.92
CA GLU A 187 -9.46 -3.21 -2.07
C GLU A 187 -9.22 -3.92 -3.39
N MET A 188 -8.04 -4.52 -3.56
CA MET A 188 -7.72 -5.28 -4.75
C MET A 188 -8.56 -6.57 -4.87
N ALA A 189 -8.96 -7.17 -3.76
CA ALA A 189 -9.75 -8.42 -3.72
C ALA A 189 -11.22 -8.24 -4.09
N GLU A 190 -11.73 -7.00 -4.15
CA GLU A 190 -13.11 -6.71 -4.54
C GLU A 190 -13.39 -6.96 -6.01
N MET A 191 -12.35 -6.95 -6.83
CA MET A 191 -12.46 -7.27 -8.24
C MET A 191 -12.78 -8.75 -8.40
N LYS A 192 -14.01 -9.02 -8.84
CA LYS A 192 -14.38 -10.31 -9.42
C LYS A 192 -14.52 -10.12 -10.92
N CYS A 193 -13.84 -10.94 -11.70
CA CYS A 193 -14.15 -11.01 -13.12
C CYS A 193 -15.23 -12.07 -13.29
N GLU A 194 -16.45 -11.66 -13.64
CA GLU A 194 -17.51 -12.62 -13.95
C GLU A 194 -17.48 -12.95 -15.44
N THR A 195 -17.48 -14.24 -15.75
CA THR A 195 -17.56 -14.74 -17.13
C THR A 195 -19.04 -14.94 -17.45
N ALA A 196 -19.77 -13.85 -17.69
CA ALA A 196 -21.12 -13.92 -18.23
C ALA A 196 -21.02 -13.92 -19.75
N SER A 197 -21.38 -15.04 -20.39
CA SER A 197 -21.46 -15.28 -21.85
C SER A 197 -20.86 -14.19 -22.76
N TYR A 198 -19.62 -14.43 -23.22
CA TYR A 198 -18.90 -13.70 -24.27
C TYR A 198 -18.45 -12.25 -23.99
N VAL A 199 -18.82 -11.65 -22.85
CA VAL A 199 -18.33 -10.34 -22.40
C VAL A 199 -17.70 -10.51 -21.01
N ASN A 200 -16.40 -10.22 -20.89
CA ASN A 200 -15.75 -10.21 -19.58
C ASN A 200 -16.16 -8.93 -18.86
N GLU A 201 -17.03 -8.99 -17.86
CA GLU A 201 -17.40 -7.83 -17.03
C GLU A 201 -16.65 -7.88 -15.69
N ILE A 202 -16.09 -6.74 -15.27
CA ILE A 202 -15.54 -6.56 -13.92
C ILE A 202 -16.72 -6.25 -13.01
N VAL A 203 -17.10 -7.22 -12.18
CA VAL A 203 -18.20 -7.08 -11.23
C VAL A 203 -17.63 -6.88 -9.83
N ILE A 204 -18.08 -5.82 -9.15
CA ILE A 204 -17.70 -5.54 -7.77
C ILE A 204 -18.46 -6.47 -6.83
N ARG A 205 -17.74 -7.19 -5.95
CA ARG A 205 -18.39 -7.97 -4.87
C ARG A 205 -19.03 -7.03 -3.86
N LYS A 206 -20.34 -6.75 -4.02
CA LYS A 206 -21.10 -5.80 -3.19
C LYS A 206 -20.89 -5.97 -1.67
N LYS A 207 -20.84 -7.20 -1.15
CA LYS A 207 -20.61 -7.46 0.28
C LYS A 207 -19.20 -7.12 0.74
N THR A 208 -18.17 -7.51 -0.02
CA THR A 208 -16.77 -7.20 0.29
C THR A 208 -16.51 -5.69 0.17
N TYR A 209 -17.07 -5.07 -0.87
CA TYR A 209 -17.05 -3.62 -1.09
C TYR A 209 -17.64 -2.84 0.09
N LEU A 210 -18.83 -3.22 0.57
CA LEU A 210 -19.46 -2.55 1.72
C LEU A 210 -18.66 -2.75 3.01
N LEU A 211 -18.18 -3.97 3.28
CA LEU A 211 -17.38 -4.26 4.47
C LEU A 211 -16.09 -3.43 4.45
N ARG A 212 -15.35 -3.43 3.34
CA ARG A 212 -14.13 -2.64 3.19
C ARG A 212 -14.43 -1.16 3.33
N LEU A 213 -15.44 -0.63 2.64
CA LEU A 213 -15.79 0.79 2.70
C LEU A 213 -16.03 1.24 4.14
N ILE A 214 -16.75 0.44 4.94
CA ILE A 214 -16.98 0.72 6.36
C ILE A 214 -15.66 0.64 7.14
N LEU A 215 -14.88 -0.45 6.99
CA LEU A 215 -13.62 -0.61 7.70
C LEU A 215 -12.62 0.50 7.37
N GLN A 216 -12.49 0.87 6.11
CA GLN A 216 -11.57 1.90 5.64
C GLN A 216 -12.01 3.28 6.08
N MET A 217 -13.30 3.61 5.99
CA MET A 217 -13.82 4.88 6.47
C MET A 217 -13.59 5.05 7.98
N PHE A 218 -13.98 4.06 8.78
CA PHE A 218 -13.95 4.18 10.25
C PHE A 218 -12.58 3.89 10.87
N LEU A 219 -11.92 2.79 10.49
CA LEU A 219 -10.68 2.36 11.13
C LEU A 219 -9.46 3.07 10.58
N VAL A 220 -9.46 3.46 9.30
CA VAL A 220 -8.29 4.04 8.65
C VAL A 220 -8.49 5.53 8.49
N ASN A 221 -9.44 5.97 7.66
CA ASN A 221 -9.55 7.38 7.27
C ASN A 221 -9.87 8.29 8.47
N ILE A 222 -10.84 7.93 9.31
CA ILE A 222 -11.15 8.71 10.53
C ILE A 222 -10.00 8.65 11.54
N ALA A 223 -9.44 7.47 11.82
CA ALA A 223 -8.36 7.34 12.80
C ALA A 223 -7.09 8.11 12.38
N LEU A 224 -6.70 7.98 11.11
CA LEU A 224 -5.57 8.70 10.53
C LEU A 224 -5.83 10.20 10.48
N LEU A 225 -7.05 10.64 10.19
CA LEU A 225 -7.44 12.05 10.29
C LEU A 225 -7.31 12.59 11.72
N VAL A 226 -7.76 11.84 12.72
CA VAL A 226 -7.61 12.22 14.14
C VAL A 226 -6.15 12.34 14.52
N ILE A 227 -5.30 11.39 14.11
CA ILE A 227 -3.85 11.45 14.32
C ILE A 227 -3.28 12.72 13.67
N ARG A 228 -3.60 13.00 12.39
CA ARG A 228 -3.15 14.20 11.68
C ARG A 228 -3.61 15.48 12.38
N LEU A 229 -4.84 15.52 12.90
CA LEU A 229 -5.35 16.67 13.68
C LEU A 229 -4.58 16.85 14.99
N ILE A 230 -4.31 15.77 15.73
CA ILE A 230 -3.50 15.84 16.97
C ILE A 230 -2.10 16.36 16.65
N VAL A 231 -1.47 15.84 15.59
CA VAL A 231 -0.15 16.29 15.13
C VAL A 231 -0.17 17.78 14.76
N TRP A 232 -1.18 18.22 14.00
CA TRP A 232 -1.29 19.61 13.60
C TRP A 232 -1.54 20.56 14.78
N PHE A 233 -2.51 20.27 15.63
CA PHE A 233 -2.89 21.16 16.73
C PHE A 233 -1.86 21.17 17.87
N LYS A 234 -1.41 19.99 18.30
CA LYS A 234 -0.55 19.86 19.48
C LYS A 234 0.92 20.13 19.16
N TYR A 235 1.35 19.74 17.96
CA TYR A 235 2.76 19.77 17.59
C TYR A 235 3.10 20.80 16.51
N LYS A 236 2.11 21.56 16.01
CA LYS A 236 2.27 22.63 15.01
C LYS A 236 2.98 22.19 13.72
N HIS A 237 3.01 20.89 13.44
CA HIS A 237 3.53 20.37 12.19
C HIS A 237 2.54 20.68 11.08
N ASN A 238 3.03 21.20 9.94
CA ASN A 238 2.18 21.52 8.80
C ASN A 238 1.61 20.22 8.19
N ALA A 239 0.37 19.89 8.55
CA ALA A 239 -0.38 18.76 8.01
C ALA A 239 -1.73 19.19 7.38
N SER A 240 -1.94 20.50 7.20
CA SER A 240 -3.21 21.09 6.78
C SER A 240 -3.69 20.64 5.39
N ILE A 241 -2.76 20.50 4.43
CA ILE A 241 -3.07 20.02 3.06
C ILE A 241 -3.62 18.60 3.10
N PHE A 242 -3.03 17.75 3.94
CA PHE A 242 -3.39 16.34 4.06
C PHE A 242 -4.66 16.12 4.89
N ILE A 243 -4.93 17.01 5.84
CA ILE A 243 -6.22 17.10 6.53
C ILE A 243 -7.32 17.45 5.53
N ALA A 244 -7.10 18.46 4.68
CA ALA A 244 -8.06 18.85 3.66
C ALA A 244 -8.34 17.71 2.66
N LYS A 245 -7.30 17.01 2.19
CA LYS A 245 -7.44 15.82 1.33
C LYS A 245 -8.33 14.75 1.97
N ASN A 246 -8.07 14.38 3.22
CA ASN A 246 -8.86 13.36 3.92
C ASN A 246 -10.33 13.75 4.09
N VAL A 247 -10.60 15.03 4.38
CA VAL A 247 -11.98 15.55 4.44
C VAL A 247 -12.68 15.40 3.08
N ILE A 248 -12.01 15.73 1.98
CA ILE A 248 -12.56 15.56 0.62
C ILE A 248 -12.87 14.09 0.33
N ILE A 249 -11.96 13.16 0.65
CA ILE A 249 -12.16 11.72 0.43
C ILE A 249 -13.36 11.19 1.23
N ILE A 250 -13.51 11.60 2.49
CA ILE A 250 -14.64 11.24 3.33
C ILE A 250 -15.95 11.77 2.73
N MET A 251 -15.97 13.03 2.29
CA MET A 251 -17.14 13.64 1.65
C MET A 251 -17.53 12.90 0.36
N MET A 252 -16.56 12.57 -0.50
CA MET A 252 -16.78 11.79 -1.72
C MET A 252 -17.32 10.40 -1.41
N SER A 253 -16.80 9.75 -0.37
CA SER A 253 -17.26 8.43 0.08
C SER A 253 -18.71 8.47 0.57
N ILE A 254 -19.08 9.49 1.33
CA ILE A 254 -20.46 9.69 1.81
C ILE A 254 -21.41 9.92 0.63
N ILE A 255 -21.04 10.79 -0.33
CA ILE A 255 -21.86 11.06 -1.52
C ILE A 255 -22.07 9.77 -2.34
N GLY A 256 -21.01 8.98 -2.53
CA GLY A 256 -21.10 7.69 -3.22
C GLY A 256 -22.02 6.70 -2.51
N LEU A 257 -21.95 6.63 -1.17
CA LEU A 257 -22.81 5.77 -0.37
C LEU A 257 -24.28 6.19 -0.46
N VAL A 258 -24.58 7.49 -0.37
CA VAL A 258 -25.95 8.02 -0.49
C VAL A 258 -26.54 7.71 -1.87
N ARG A 259 -25.75 7.87 -2.94
CA ARG A 259 -26.20 7.53 -4.31
C ARG A 259 -26.51 6.04 -4.45
N PHE A 260 -25.69 5.17 -3.86
CA PHE A 260 -25.90 3.72 -3.88
C PHE A 260 -27.19 3.30 -3.14
N PHE A 261 -27.51 3.94 -2.01
CA PHE A 261 -28.74 3.65 -1.28
C PHE A 261 -30.00 4.31 -1.87
N ALA A 262 -29.84 5.32 -2.74
CA ALA A 262 -30.94 5.98 -3.43
C ALA A 262 -31.38 5.28 -4.73
N GLN A 263 -30.71 4.18 -5.10
CA GLN A 263 -30.94 3.40 -6.33
C GLN A 263 -31.52 2.02 -6.01
#